data_AF-A0A965YD13-F1
#
_entry.id   AF-A0A965YD13-F1
#
_cell.length_a   1.000
_cell.length_b   1.000
_cell.length_c   1.000
_cell.angle_alpha   90.00
_cell.angle_beta   90.00
_cell.angle_gamma   90.00
#
_symmetry.space_group_name_H-M   'P 1'
#
loop_
_entity.id
_entity.type
_entity.pdbx_description
1 polymer ?
#
loop_
_entity_poly.entity_id
_entity_poly.type
_entity_poly.pdbx_seq_one_letter_code
_entity_poly.pdbx_strand_id
1 'polypeptide(L)'
;MKRSRLSLIGDSIILLLCILAILAISSRTLGGGSGYVQVQTETATYRYSLAVDREIHVEGPLGDTHIIIEDGQAHIHDSSCPTKSCTFQRPISSARAWIACLPNKVLLTIVGDNTADLEVDDVAN
;
A
#
# COMPACT_ATOMS: atom_id res chain seq x y z
N MET A 1 26.02 -6.60 -48.79
CA MET A 1 25.52 -6.37 -47.42
C MET A 1 24.00 -6.60 -47.38
N LYS A 2 23.54 -7.86 -47.38
CA LYS A 2 22.11 -8.21 -47.26
C LYS A 2 21.96 -8.94 -45.93
N ARG A 3 21.60 -8.22 -44.85
CA ARG A 3 21.09 -8.89 -43.65
C ARG A 3 19.76 -9.52 -44.07
N SER A 4 19.73 -10.84 -44.11
CA SER A 4 18.58 -11.62 -44.57
C SER A 4 17.35 -11.25 -43.74
N ARG A 5 16.19 -11.08 -44.39
CA ARG A 5 14.90 -10.77 -43.75
C ARG A 5 14.57 -11.71 -42.58
N LEU A 6 15.17 -12.89 -42.56
CA LEU A 6 15.10 -13.91 -41.51
C LEU A 6 15.65 -13.44 -40.14
N SER A 7 16.69 -12.59 -40.12
CA SER A 7 17.26 -12.05 -38.87
C SER A 7 16.38 -10.98 -38.23
N LEU A 8 15.69 -10.16 -39.04
CA LEU A 8 14.79 -9.11 -38.53
C LEU A 8 13.50 -9.69 -37.93
N ILE A 9 13.01 -10.82 -38.48
CA ILE A 9 11.84 -11.52 -37.95
C ILE A 9 12.21 -12.16 -36.60
N GLY A 10 13.40 -12.77 -36.50
CA GLY A 10 13.92 -13.32 -35.24
C GLY A 10 14.05 -12.27 -34.14
N ASP A 11 14.69 -11.13 -34.44
CA ASP A 11 14.83 -10.03 -33.46
C ASP A 11 13.47 -9.47 -33.03
N SER A 12 12.51 -9.35 -33.95
CA SER A 12 11.15 -8.87 -33.63
C SER A 12 10.38 -9.84 -32.74
N ILE A 13 10.56 -11.15 -32.95
CA ILE A 13 9.95 -12.20 -32.10
C ILE A 13 10.57 -12.14 -30.71
N ILE A 14 11.89 -12.02 -30.60
CA ILE A 14 12.59 -11.91 -29.31
C ILE A 14 12.15 -10.66 -28.56
N LEU A 15 12.08 -9.50 -29.25
CA LEU A 15 11.63 -8.24 -28.65
C LEU A 15 10.20 -8.34 -28.12
N LEU A 16 9.28 -8.92 -28.90
CA LEU A 16 7.89 -9.13 -28.48
C LEU A 16 7.80 -10.05 -27.25
N LEU A 17 8.59 -11.13 -27.22
CA LEU A 17 8.64 -12.07 -26.10
C LEU A 17 9.18 -11.39 -24.83
N CYS A 18 10.19 -10.53 -24.96
CA CYS A 18 10.70 -9.72 -23.87
C CYS A 18 9.66 -8.73 -23.33
N ILE A 19 8.92 -8.03 -24.21
CA ILE A 19 7.86 -7.10 -23.81
C ILE A 19 6.74 -7.83 -23.05
N LEU A 20 6.30 -8.98 -23.57
CA LEU A 20 5.29 -9.81 -22.91
C LEU A 20 5.78 -10.37 -21.57
N ALA A 21 7.05 -10.79 -21.49
CA ALA A 21 7.65 -11.24 -20.24
C ALA A 21 7.74 -10.10 -19.20
N ILE A 22 8.12 -8.89 -19.61
CA ILE A 22 8.13 -7.71 -18.74
C ILE A 22 6.72 -7.43 -18.24
N LEU A 23 5.71 -7.33 -19.11
CA LEU A 23 4.32 -7.10 -18.71
C LEU A 23 3.76 -8.19 -17.78
N ALA A 24 4.15 -9.45 -18.01
CA ALA A 24 3.76 -10.58 -17.16
C ALA A 24 4.45 -10.55 -15.78
N ILE A 25 5.69 -10.08 -15.70
CA ILE A 25 6.40 -9.89 -14.43
C ILE A 25 5.81 -8.68 -13.70
N SER A 26 5.58 -7.57 -14.40
CA SER A 26 4.99 -6.35 -13.85
C SER A 26 3.63 -6.63 -13.22
N SER A 27 2.73 -7.31 -13.93
CA SER A 27 1.40 -7.67 -13.40
C SER A 27 1.46 -8.59 -12.18
N ARG A 28 2.53 -9.38 -12.01
CA ARG A 28 2.75 -10.21 -10.82
C ARG A 28 3.40 -9.48 -9.66
N THR A 29 4.18 -8.43 -9.93
CA THR A 29 4.74 -7.54 -8.90
C THR A 29 3.76 -6.46 -8.45
N LEU A 30 2.72 -6.18 -9.23
CA LEU A 30 1.61 -5.27 -8.86
C LEU A 30 0.52 -5.96 -8.01
N GLY A 31 0.60 -7.28 -7.81
CA GLY A 31 -0.38 -8.03 -7.05
C GLY A 31 -0.15 -7.95 -5.54
N GLY A 32 -0.77 -6.97 -4.89
CA GLY A 32 -1.27 -6.99 -3.51
C GLY A 32 -0.33 -7.52 -2.44
N GLY A 33 0.28 -6.61 -1.67
CA GLY A 33 1.05 -6.93 -0.47
C GLY A 33 0.32 -7.96 0.40
N SER A 34 1.00 -9.05 0.75
CA SER A 34 0.45 -10.06 1.66
C SER A 34 0.41 -9.49 3.07
N GLY A 35 -0.77 -9.04 3.50
CA GLY A 35 -0.95 -8.44 4.82
C GLY A 35 -2.29 -7.77 4.97
N TYR A 36 -2.53 -7.25 6.16
CA TYR A 36 -3.72 -6.46 6.44
C TYR A 36 -3.33 -5.10 6.97
N VAL A 37 -4.04 -4.07 6.53
CA VAL A 37 -4.00 -2.78 7.23
C VAL A 37 -5.00 -2.84 8.38
N GLN A 38 -4.51 -2.55 9.57
CA GLN A 38 -5.33 -2.34 10.75
C GLN A 38 -5.61 -0.85 10.87
N VAL A 39 -6.89 -0.49 10.88
CA VAL A 39 -7.37 0.89 11.08
C VAL A 39 -7.93 0.97 12.49
N GLN A 40 -7.21 1.64 13.37
CA GLN A 40 -7.62 1.86 14.75
C GLN A 40 -8.22 3.26 14.88
N THR A 41 -9.41 3.32 15.46
CA THR A 41 -10.13 4.54 15.84
C THR A 41 -10.32 4.55 17.35
N GLU A 42 -10.94 5.60 17.90
CA GLU A 42 -11.23 5.65 19.34
C GLU A 42 -12.22 4.56 19.79
N THR A 43 -13.16 4.17 18.92
CA THR A 43 -14.28 3.28 19.28
C THR A 43 -14.10 1.85 18.78
N ALA A 44 -13.32 1.66 17.71
CA ALA A 44 -13.21 0.38 17.02
C ALA A 44 -11.87 0.19 16.31
N THR A 45 -11.52 -1.08 16.12
CA THR A 45 -10.38 -1.51 15.30
C THR A 45 -10.89 -2.36 14.15
N TYR A 46 -10.53 -1.98 12.93
CA TYR A 46 -10.90 -2.68 11.70
C TYR A 46 -9.66 -3.27 11.04
N ARG A 47 -9.82 -4.38 10.32
CA ARG A 47 -8.74 -5.04 9.58
C ARG A 47 -9.17 -5.25 8.13
N TYR A 48 -8.42 -4.68 7.19
CA TYR A 48 -8.69 -4.76 5.76
C TYR A 48 -7.51 -5.42 5.05
N SER A 49 -7.79 -6.36 4.15
CA SER A 49 -6.73 -6.98 3.34
C SER A 49 -6.13 -5.96 2.39
N LEU A 50 -4.79 -5.90 2.32
CA LEU A 50 -4.08 -5.09 1.33
C LEU A 50 -4.19 -5.67 -0.09
N ALA A 51 -4.62 -6.92 -0.23
CA ALA A 51 -4.78 -7.57 -1.55
C ALA A 51 -6.04 -7.13 -2.30
N VAL A 52 -6.93 -6.37 -1.66
CA VAL A 52 -8.20 -5.93 -2.25
C VAL A 52 -8.23 -4.42 -2.25
N ASP A 53 -8.18 -3.83 -3.44
CA ASP A 53 -8.31 -2.40 -3.63
C ASP A 53 -9.68 -1.92 -3.16
N ARG A 54 -9.69 -0.86 -2.36
CA ARG A 54 -10.92 -0.30 -1.78
C ARG A 54 -10.70 1.07 -1.17
N GLU A 55 -11.80 1.80 -1.06
CA GLU A 55 -11.89 3.02 -0.27
C GLU A 55 -12.62 2.76 1.04
N ILE A 56 -12.16 3.40 2.11
CA ILE A 56 -12.66 3.25 3.47
C ILE A 56 -12.84 4.65 4.05
N HIS A 57 -13.98 4.89 4.69
CA HIS A 57 -14.29 6.12 5.40
C HIS A 57 -14.48 5.78 6.87
N VAL A 58 -13.74 6.44 7.76
CA VAL A 58 -13.84 6.25 9.21
C VAL A 58 -14.05 7.59 9.90
N GLU A 59 -15.01 7.62 10.83
CA GLU A 59 -15.28 8.80 11.64
C GLU A 59 -14.24 8.96 12.76
N GLY A 60 -13.66 10.15 12.85
CA GLY A 60 -12.86 10.61 13.98
C GLY A 60 -13.51 11.82 14.67
N PRO A 61 -12.93 12.31 15.79
CA PRO A 61 -13.52 13.41 16.57
C PRO A 61 -13.69 14.75 15.81
N LEU A 62 -12.91 15.00 14.75
CA LEU A 62 -13.05 16.23 13.95
C LEU A 62 -13.78 15.98 12.62
N GLY A 63 -14.27 14.76 12.39
CA GLY A 63 -14.97 14.36 11.18
C GLY A 63 -14.32 13.16 10.47
N ASP A 64 -14.67 13.01 9.21
CA ASP A 64 -14.31 11.85 8.41
C ASP A 64 -12.81 11.79 8.06
N THR A 65 -12.29 10.57 7.93
CA THR A 65 -10.96 10.24 7.41
C THR A 65 -11.11 9.23 6.26
N HIS A 66 -10.70 9.65 5.07
CA HIS A 66 -10.77 8.88 3.84
C HIS A 66 -9.45 8.15 3.60
N ILE A 67 -9.52 6.81 3.62
CA ILE A 67 -8.40 5.89 3.48
C ILE A 67 -8.55 5.14 2.15
N ILE A 68 -7.46 5.03 1.41
CA ILE A 68 -7.41 4.28 0.15
C ILE A 68 -6.43 3.12 0.32
N ILE A 69 -6.88 1.93 -0.08
CA ILE A 69 -6.05 0.75 -0.29
C ILE A 69 -6.00 0.51 -1.79
N GLU A 70 -4.81 0.53 -2.35
CA GLU A 70 -4.55 0.28 -3.78
C GLU A 70 -3.15 -0.30 -3.96
N ASP A 71 -2.97 -1.20 -4.94
CA ASP A 71 -1.67 -1.80 -5.28
C ASP A 71 -0.92 -2.39 -4.08
N GLY A 72 -1.66 -3.00 -3.13
CA GLY A 72 -1.04 -3.60 -1.94
C GLY A 72 -0.59 -2.62 -0.86
N GLN A 73 -0.98 -1.36 -0.95
CA GLN A 73 -0.56 -0.28 -0.05
C GLN A 73 -1.78 0.45 0.51
N ALA A 74 -1.64 1.02 1.71
CA ALA A 74 -2.68 1.85 2.31
C ALA A 74 -2.16 3.26 2.57
N HIS A 75 -3.00 4.27 2.34
CA HIS A 75 -2.69 5.66 2.68
C HIS A 75 -3.96 6.45 3.07
N ILE A 76 -3.78 7.59 3.72
CA ILE A 76 -4.89 8.53 3.99
C ILE A 76 -4.93 9.52 2.84
N HIS A 77 -6.01 9.49 2.06
CA HIS A 77 -6.23 10.40 0.94
C HIS A 77 -6.71 11.78 1.43
N ASP A 78 -7.67 11.80 2.35
CA ASP A 78 -8.11 13.03 3.00
C ASP A 78 -8.50 12.79 4.47
N SER A 79 -8.52 13.86 5.27
CA SER A 79 -9.05 13.82 6.63
C SER A 79 -9.57 15.17 7.09
N SER A 80 -10.61 15.21 7.91
CA SER A 80 -11.19 16.45 8.43
C SER A 80 -10.29 17.22 9.43
N CYS A 81 -9.02 16.81 9.61
CA CYS A 81 -8.10 17.48 10.52
C CYS A 81 -7.47 18.76 9.90
N PRO A 82 -7.14 19.77 10.72
CA PRO A 82 -6.60 21.04 10.21
C PRO A 82 -5.15 20.94 9.74
N THR A 83 -4.37 20.01 10.31
CA THR A 83 -2.93 19.89 10.01
C THR A 83 -2.67 19.17 8.69
N LYS A 84 -3.60 18.29 8.27
CA LYS A 84 -3.51 17.43 7.09
C LYS A 84 -2.18 16.64 6.99
N SER A 85 -1.42 16.51 8.08
CA SER A 85 -0.07 15.92 8.03
C SER A 85 -0.07 14.44 7.63
N CYS A 86 -1.17 13.74 7.89
CA CYS A 86 -1.35 12.34 7.50
C CYS A 86 -1.56 12.13 6.00
N THR A 87 -2.11 13.13 5.28
CA THR A 87 -2.35 13.02 3.83
C THR A 87 -1.07 13.18 3.01
N PHE A 88 -0.02 13.76 3.61
CA PHE A 88 1.30 13.88 2.99
C PHE A 88 2.23 12.70 3.29
N GLN A 89 1.81 11.76 4.15
CA GLN A 89 2.63 10.58 4.44
C GLN A 89 2.61 9.60 3.27
N ARG A 90 3.71 8.89 3.08
CA ARG A 90 3.82 7.89 2.01
C ARG A 90 2.90 6.70 2.29
N PRO A 91 2.38 6.04 1.24
CA PRO A 91 1.65 4.80 1.40
C PRO A 91 2.48 3.74 2.14
N ILE A 92 1.79 2.92 2.93
CA ILE A 92 2.41 1.89 3.78
C ILE A 92 1.99 0.49 3.32
N SER A 93 2.96 -0.43 3.32
CA SER A 93 2.76 -1.86 3.03
C SER A 93 3.62 -2.78 3.91
N SER A 94 4.40 -2.22 4.82
CA SER A 94 5.32 -2.95 5.70
C SER A 94 4.94 -2.77 7.17
N ALA A 95 5.10 -3.81 7.98
CA ALA A 95 4.82 -3.81 9.42
C ALA A 95 5.62 -2.77 10.23
N ARG A 96 6.74 -2.27 9.67
CA ARG A 96 7.56 -1.20 10.29
C ARG A 96 7.03 0.21 10.03
N ALA A 97 6.00 0.34 9.19
CA ALA A 97 5.45 1.62 8.78
C ALA A 97 4.02 1.79 9.31
N TRP A 98 3.68 3.03 9.64
CA TRP A 98 2.38 3.42 10.18
C TRP A 98 2.03 4.84 9.70
N ILE A 99 0.73 5.15 9.67
CA ILE A 99 0.22 6.49 9.38
C ILE A 99 -0.74 6.88 10.50
N ALA A 100 -0.48 8.01 11.16
CA ALA A 100 -1.38 8.52 12.20
C ALA A 100 -2.00 9.85 11.80
N CYS A 101 -3.32 9.93 11.87
CA CYS A 101 -4.06 11.20 11.93
C CYS A 101 -4.37 11.50 13.40
N LEU A 102 -3.38 12.06 14.10
CA LEU A 102 -3.47 12.30 15.54
C LEU A 102 -4.70 13.13 15.96
N PRO A 103 -5.08 14.22 15.27
CA PRO A 103 -6.26 14.99 15.66
C PRO A 103 -7.58 14.22 15.48
N ASN A 104 -7.66 13.36 14.46
CA ASN A 104 -8.81 12.47 14.26
C ASN A 104 -8.71 11.15 15.04
N LYS A 105 -7.63 10.92 15.80
CA LYS A 105 -7.37 9.68 16.54
C LYS A 105 -7.50 8.42 15.67
N VAL A 106 -7.04 8.51 14.42
CA VAL A 106 -7.00 7.38 13.47
C VAL A 106 -5.56 6.94 13.29
N LEU A 107 -5.29 5.64 13.46
CA LEU A 107 -3.99 5.03 13.26
C LEU A 107 -4.09 3.87 12.27
N LEU A 108 -3.28 3.91 11.22
CA LEU A 108 -3.09 2.82 10.27
C LEU A 108 -1.77 2.12 10.59
N THR A 109 -1.82 0.80 10.77
CA THR A 109 -0.63 -0.06 10.89
C THR A 109 -0.76 -1.26 9.97
N ILE A 110 0.36 -1.82 9.53
CA ILE A 110 0.35 -3.07 8.77
C ILE A 110 0.57 -4.24 9.73
N VAL A 111 -0.36 -5.18 9.74
CA VAL A 111 -0.28 -6.40 10.53
C VAL A 111 -0.18 -7.60 9.59
N GLY A 112 0.83 -8.44 9.84
CA GLY A 112 0.91 -9.77 9.24
C GLY A 112 -0.02 -10.76 9.94
N ASP A 113 -0.09 -12.00 9.44
CA ASP A 113 -0.71 -13.11 10.17
C ASP A 113 0.17 -13.59 11.35
N ASN A 114 1.42 -13.14 11.42
CA ASN A 114 2.35 -13.48 12.50
C ASN A 114 2.40 -12.37 13.56
N THR A 115 1.90 -12.70 14.74
CA THR A 115 2.17 -12.04 16.01
C THR A 115 3.65 -12.26 16.38
N ALA A 116 4.55 -11.39 15.94
CA ALA A 116 5.89 -11.29 16.50
C ALA A 116 6.47 -9.90 16.18
N ASP A 117 7.08 -9.30 17.20
CA ASP A 117 7.98 -8.14 17.13
C ASP A 117 7.30 -6.76 17.18
N LEU A 118 6.61 -6.49 18.29
CA LEU A 118 6.60 -5.14 18.87
C LEU A 118 7.53 -5.14 20.09
N GLU A 119 8.83 -5.03 19.85
CA GLU A 119 9.74 -4.51 20.87
C GLU A 119 9.42 -3.02 21.03
N VAL A 120 8.69 -2.71 22.10
CA VAL A 120 8.42 -1.34 22.55
C VAL A 120 9.60 -0.96 23.45
N ASP A 121 10.53 -0.17 22.93
CA ASP A 121 11.54 0.49 23.77
C ASP A 121 10.87 1.70 24.42
N ASP A 122 10.41 1.51 25.65
CA ASP A 122 9.95 2.58 26.54
C ASP A 122 11.17 3.16 27.25
N VAL A 123 11.71 4.27 26.74
CA VAL A 123 12.70 5.09 27.46
C VAL A 123 12.06 6.36 27.98
N ALA A 124 11.31 6.20 29.08
CA ALA A 124 10.95 7.29 29.98
C ALA A 124 11.74 7.14 31.29
N ASN A 125 12.87 7.83 31.39
CA ASN A 125 13.34 8.49 32.62
C ASN A 125 14.43 9.53 32.33
#